data_AF-A0A7Y8DDV1-F1
#
_entry.id   AF-A0A7Y8DDV1-F1
#
_cell.length_a   1.000
_cell.length_b   1.000
_cell.length_c   1.000
_cell.angle_alpha   90.00
_cell.angle_beta   90.00
_cell.angle_gamma   90.00
#
_symmetry.space_group_name_H-M   'P 1'
#
loop_
_entity.id
_entity.type
_entity.pdbx_description
1 polymer ?
#
loop_
_entity_poly.entity_id
_entity_poly.type
_entity_poly.pdbx_seq_one_letter_code
_entity_poly.pdbx_strand_id
1 'polypeptide(L)'
;MRVIIAMLLMLSGYAYAGCNTISDNDQRAYCKAKVDGQSCANISNNDLRARCSAQMSGQSCNNISDNDQRAYCKAKVDGQSCANISNNDLRASCSAEMGGQSCGNISDNDQRAYCNAKVNGQSCNNIRDNNLRNECEAMKR
;
A
#
# COMPACT_ATOMS: atom_id res chain seq x y z
N MET A 1 -27.39 -3.27 39.90
CA MET A 1 -27.28 -3.78 38.52
C MET A 1 -26.25 -2.97 37.74
N ARG A 2 -24.96 -3.10 38.08
CA ARG A 2 -23.83 -2.41 37.44
C ARG A 2 -22.80 -3.38 36.83
N VAL A 3 -23.17 -4.65 36.71
CA VAL A 3 -22.22 -5.74 36.44
C VAL A 3 -22.21 -6.15 34.95
N ILE A 4 -23.14 -5.63 34.13
CA ILE A 4 -23.27 -6.03 32.72
C ILE A 4 -22.25 -5.27 31.81
N ILE A 5 -21.62 -4.20 32.29
CA ILE A 5 -20.67 -3.39 31.49
C ILE A 5 -19.28 -4.06 31.39
N ALA A 6 -18.98 -5.08 32.21
CA ALA A 6 -17.67 -5.72 32.23
C ALA A 6 -17.41 -6.73 31.09
N MET A 7 -18.41 -7.09 30.28
CA MET A 7 -18.26 -8.10 29.21
C MET A 7 -17.89 -7.54 27.82
N LEU A 8 -17.85 -6.23 27.63
CA LEU A 8 -17.53 -5.62 26.32
C LEU A 8 -16.05 -5.28 26.12
N LEU A 9 -15.19 -5.50 27.12
CA LEU A 9 -13.73 -5.29 27.02
C LEU A 9 -12.96 -6.58 26.71
N MET A 10 -13.66 -7.61 26.24
CA MET A 10 -13.07 -8.68 25.44
C MET A 10 -12.98 -8.22 23.98
N LEU A 11 -12.50 -6.98 23.74
CA LEU A 11 -11.89 -6.60 22.47
C LEU A 11 -10.60 -7.41 22.36
N SER A 12 -10.79 -8.67 22.02
CA SER A 12 -9.79 -9.62 21.58
C SER A 12 -8.82 -8.84 20.72
N GLY A 13 -7.62 -8.61 21.26
CA GLY A 13 -6.50 -8.11 20.50
C GLY A 13 -6.27 -9.12 19.40
N TYR A 14 -6.88 -8.88 18.24
CA TYR A 14 -6.52 -9.56 17.02
C TYR A 14 -5.06 -9.16 16.83
N ALA A 15 -4.15 -10.07 17.19
CA ALA A 15 -2.77 -10.08 16.73
C ALA A 15 -2.83 -10.34 15.22
N TYR A 16 -3.42 -9.38 14.52
CA TYR A 16 -3.50 -9.32 13.09
C TYR A 16 -2.08 -9.03 12.60
N ALA A 17 -1.69 -9.59 11.46
CA ALA A 17 -0.40 -9.36 10.85
C ALA A 17 -0.24 -7.86 10.55
N GLY A 18 0.19 -7.10 11.56
CA GLY A 18 0.49 -5.69 11.45
C GLY A 18 1.80 -5.53 10.70
N CYS A 19 2.08 -4.30 10.27
CA CYS A 19 3.30 -3.96 9.53
C CYS A 19 4.61 -4.43 10.22
N ASN A 20 4.59 -4.79 11.51
CA ASN A 20 5.72 -5.35 12.25
C ASN A 20 6.32 -6.64 11.66
N THR A 21 5.56 -7.43 10.87
CA THR A 21 6.07 -8.67 10.24
C THR A 21 6.82 -8.42 8.93
N ILE A 22 6.83 -7.18 8.43
CA ILE A 22 7.60 -6.77 7.24
C ILE A 22 9.06 -6.62 7.65
N SER A 23 9.97 -7.40 7.05
CA SER A 23 11.40 -7.36 7.36
C SER A 23 12.09 -6.12 6.79
N ASP A 24 11.68 -5.68 5.60
CA ASP A 24 12.19 -4.46 4.99
C ASP A 24 11.79 -3.23 5.81
N ASN A 25 12.80 -2.45 6.23
CA ASN A 25 12.60 -1.33 7.15
C ASN A 25 11.75 -0.21 6.54
N ASP A 26 11.98 0.07 5.26
CA ASP A 26 11.38 1.18 4.53
C ASP A 26 9.94 0.85 4.16
N GLN A 27 9.69 -0.37 3.68
CA GLN A 27 8.36 -0.91 3.42
C GLN A 27 7.54 -1.04 4.71
N ARG A 28 8.16 -1.47 5.82
CA ARG A 28 7.52 -1.49 7.13
C ARG A 28 7.12 -0.09 7.58
N ALA A 29 8.01 0.89 7.46
CA ALA A 29 7.73 2.28 7.81
C ALA A 29 6.61 2.87 6.93
N TYR A 30 6.63 2.59 5.63
CA TYR A 30 5.56 2.97 4.70
C TYR A 30 4.21 2.35 5.09
N CYS A 31 4.17 1.04 5.38
CA CYS A 31 2.97 0.36 5.85
C CYS A 31 2.43 0.99 7.15
N LYS A 32 3.30 1.23 8.15
CA LYS A 32 2.92 1.89 9.41
C LYS A 32 2.39 3.30 9.21
N ALA A 33 2.95 4.05 8.25
CA ALA A 33 2.42 5.36 7.91
C ALA A 33 1.01 5.26 7.34
N LYS A 34 0.78 4.34 6.40
CA LYS A 34 -0.53 4.13 5.76
C LYS A 34 -1.60 3.59 6.70
N VAL A 35 -1.25 2.66 7.59
CA VAL A 35 -2.21 1.93 8.44
C VAL A 35 -2.36 2.56 9.82
N ASP A 36 -1.25 2.97 10.44
CA ASP A 36 -1.22 3.46 11.83
C ASP A 36 -1.04 4.99 11.92
N GLY A 37 -0.96 5.69 10.78
CA GLY A 37 -0.76 7.15 10.73
C GLY A 37 0.62 7.61 11.19
N GLN A 38 1.63 6.72 11.21
CA GLN A 38 3.00 7.08 11.60
C GLN A 38 3.67 8.01 10.59
N SER A 39 4.74 8.68 11.03
CA SER A 39 5.51 9.59 10.18
C SER A 39 6.26 8.86 9.06
N CYS A 40 6.20 9.40 7.85
CA CYS A 40 7.01 8.97 6.70
C CYS A 40 8.52 9.28 6.88
N ALA A 41 8.91 10.07 7.89
CA ALA A 41 10.31 10.48 8.12
C ALA A 41 11.26 9.30 8.40
N ASN A 42 10.74 8.17 8.87
CA ASN A 42 11.53 6.97 9.16
C ASN A 42 11.89 6.14 7.91
N ILE A 43 11.41 6.56 6.72
CA ILE A 43 11.75 5.91 5.45
C ILE A 43 13.07 6.47 4.95
N SER A 44 14.05 5.59 4.73
CA SER A 44 15.40 5.93 4.28
C SER A 44 15.44 6.15 2.76
N ASN A 45 14.71 5.34 1.98
CA ASN A 45 14.54 5.51 0.56
C ASN A 45 13.79 6.83 0.25
N ASN A 46 14.48 7.75 -0.43
CA ASN A 46 13.96 9.09 -0.71
C ASN A 46 12.68 9.06 -1.55
N ASP A 47 12.61 8.21 -2.58
CA ASP A 47 11.47 8.12 -3.49
C ASP A 47 10.24 7.54 -2.77
N LEU A 48 10.45 6.48 -1.97
CA LEU A 48 9.39 5.90 -1.14
C LEU A 48 8.91 6.89 -0.07
N ARG A 49 9.83 7.64 0.56
CA ARG A 49 9.49 8.68 1.52
C ARG A 49 8.67 9.79 0.87
N ALA A 50 9.10 10.28 -0.29
CA ALA A 50 8.37 11.32 -1.03
C ALA A 50 6.97 10.83 -1.43
N ARG A 51 6.84 9.60 -1.91
CA ARG A 51 5.55 8.96 -2.20
C ARG A 51 4.65 8.89 -0.96
N CYS A 52 5.20 8.45 0.17
CA CYS A 52 4.50 8.38 1.45
C CYS A 52 3.97 9.77 1.86
N SER A 53 4.83 10.78 1.88
CA SER A 53 4.46 12.14 2.26
C SER A 53 3.43 12.76 1.33
N ALA A 54 3.52 12.48 0.02
CA ALA A 54 2.52 12.93 -0.95
C ALA A 54 1.14 12.33 -0.67
N GLN A 55 1.08 11.01 -0.41
CA GLN A 55 -0.17 10.32 -0.15
C GLN A 55 -0.80 10.61 1.22
N MET A 56 0.01 10.94 2.24
CA MET A 56 -0.47 11.14 3.61
C MET A 56 -0.68 12.61 3.96
N SER A 57 0.07 13.52 3.35
CA SER A 57 0.10 14.95 3.72
C SER A 57 -0.08 15.88 2.53
N GLY A 58 -0.36 15.37 1.33
CA GLY A 58 -0.56 16.18 0.12
C GLY A 58 0.71 16.88 -0.36
N GLN A 59 1.90 16.41 0.03
CA GLN A 59 3.16 16.93 -0.49
C GLN A 59 3.31 16.62 -1.99
N SER A 60 4.19 17.35 -2.67
CA SER A 60 4.43 17.16 -4.10
C SER A 60 5.12 15.83 -4.41
N CYS A 61 4.61 15.11 -5.42
CA CYS A 61 5.28 13.95 -6.02
C CYS A 61 6.57 14.32 -6.78
N ASN A 62 6.89 15.61 -6.98
CA ASN A 62 8.07 16.04 -7.74
C ASN A 62 9.41 15.66 -7.10
N ASN A 63 9.43 15.33 -5.81
CA ASN A 63 10.63 14.88 -5.09
C ASN A 63 10.98 13.41 -5.34
N ILE A 64 10.17 12.69 -6.14
CA ILE A 64 10.43 11.31 -6.55
C ILE A 64 11.32 11.33 -7.80
N SER A 65 12.51 10.77 -7.68
CA SER A 65 13.53 10.72 -8.73
C SER A 65 13.11 9.76 -9.84
N ASP A 66 12.65 8.57 -9.48
CA ASP A 66 12.14 7.58 -10.43
C ASP A 66 10.89 8.09 -11.18
N ASN A 67 10.97 8.11 -12.50
CA ASN A 67 9.93 8.69 -13.36
C ASN A 67 8.61 7.94 -13.26
N ASP A 68 8.67 6.61 -13.18
CA ASP A 68 7.51 5.73 -13.16
C ASP A 68 6.80 5.80 -11.80
N GLN A 69 7.56 5.81 -10.70
CA GLN A 69 7.04 6.03 -9.36
C GLN A 69 6.46 7.44 -9.20
N ARG A 70 7.09 8.45 -9.82
CA ARG A 70 6.56 9.82 -9.81
C ARG A 70 5.24 9.92 -10.56
N ALA A 71 5.15 9.31 -11.74
CA ALA A 71 3.92 9.26 -12.52
C ALA A 71 2.81 8.51 -11.77
N TYR A 72 3.14 7.37 -11.14
CA TYR A 72 2.21 6.62 -10.29
C TYR A 72 1.71 7.47 -9.11
N CYS A 73 2.60 8.20 -8.43
CA CYS A 73 2.24 9.11 -7.35
C CYS A 73 1.28 10.21 -7.82
N LYS A 74 1.59 10.88 -8.94
CA LYS A 74 0.74 11.92 -9.53
C LYS A 74 -0.62 11.39 -9.96
N ALA A 75 -0.69 10.15 -10.46
CA ALA A 75 -1.96 9.53 -10.77
C ALA A 75 -2.82 9.33 -9.50
N LYS A 76 -2.22 8.82 -8.42
CA LYS A 76 -2.91 8.55 -7.14
C LYS A 76 -3.31 9.80 -6.37
N VAL A 77 -2.50 10.86 -6.39
CA VAL A 77 -2.69 12.07 -5.59
C VAL A 77 -3.36 13.18 -6.38
N ASP A 78 -2.94 13.40 -7.63
CA ASP A 78 -3.39 14.52 -8.47
C ASP A 78 -4.42 14.08 -9.53
N GLY A 79 -4.76 12.78 -9.62
CA GLY A 79 -5.68 12.26 -10.63
C GLY A 79 -5.13 12.25 -12.06
N GLN A 80 -3.81 12.31 -12.23
CA GLN A 80 -3.18 12.27 -13.56
C GLN A 80 -3.29 10.89 -14.23
N SER A 81 -3.07 10.84 -15.54
CA SER A 81 -3.09 9.60 -16.31
C SER A 81 -1.93 8.66 -15.96
N CYS A 82 -2.23 7.37 -15.85
CA CYS A 82 -1.24 6.29 -15.72
C CYS A 82 -0.44 6.05 -17.02
N ALA A 83 -0.80 6.68 -18.15
CA ALA A 83 -0.17 6.45 -19.45
C ALA A 83 1.32 6.84 -19.50
N ASN A 84 1.76 7.75 -18.62
CA ASN A 84 3.15 8.20 -18.53
C ASN A 84 4.08 7.21 -17.80
N ILE A 85 3.54 6.09 -17.31
CA ILE A 85 4.32 5.04 -16.67
C ILE A 85 4.85 4.08 -17.76
N SER A 86 6.17 3.95 -17.85
CA SER A 86 6.85 3.11 -18.82
C SER A 86 6.83 1.63 -18.42
N ASN A 87 6.97 1.34 -17.13
CA ASN A 87 6.84 -0.01 -16.59
C ASN A 87 5.39 -0.54 -16.76
N ASN A 88 5.25 -1.61 -17.54
CA ASN A 88 3.94 -2.19 -17.87
C ASN A 88 3.16 -2.67 -16.64
N ASP A 89 3.83 -3.34 -15.71
CA ASP A 89 3.20 -3.90 -14.51
C ASP A 89 2.74 -2.80 -13.56
N LEU A 90 3.56 -1.75 -13.38
CA LEU A 90 3.19 -0.58 -12.59
C LEU A 90 2.05 0.21 -13.25
N ARG A 91 2.08 0.36 -14.58
CA ARG A 91 1.01 1.04 -15.34
C ARG A 91 -0.31 0.28 -15.24
N ALA A 92 -0.27 -1.04 -15.36
CA ALA A 92 -1.45 -1.90 -15.21
C ALA A 92 -2.01 -1.81 -13.79
N SER A 93 -1.14 -1.86 -12.77
CA SER A 93 -1.52 -1.66 -11.36
C SER A 93 -2.18 -0.30 -11.14
N CYS A 94 -1.58 0.78 -11.65
CA CYS A 94 -2.13 2.13 -11.61
C CYS A 94 -3.52 2.20 -12.24
N SER A 95 -3.66 1.66 -13.46
CA SER A 95 -4.91 1.73 -14.22
C SER A 95 -6.03 0.93 -13.55
N ALA A 96 -5.70 -0.19 -12.91
CA ALA A 96 -6.65 -0.97 -12.13
C ALA A 96 -7.08 -0.24 -10.84
N GLU A 97 -6.14 0.35 -10.11
CA GLU A 97 -6.43 1.10 -8.89
C GLU A 97 -7.25 2.38 -9.13
N MET A 98 -7.13 3.00 -10.32
CA MET A 98 -7.89 4.19 -10.71
C MET A 98 -9.24 3.85 -11.36
N GLY A 99 -9.67 2.58 -11.33
CA GLY A 99 -11.00 2.14 -11.78
C GLY A 99 -11.15 1.91 -13.29
N GLY A 100 -10.05 1.92 -14.05
CA GLY A 100 -10.10 1.82 -15.51
C GLY A 100 -9.94 0.42 -16.08
N GLN A 101 -9.26 -0.51 -15.39
CA GLN A 101 -8.83 -1.79 -15.97
C GLN A 101 -8.73 -2.94 -14.94
N SER A 102 -8.55 -4.17 -15.43
CA SER A 102 -8.25 -5.32 -14.56
C SER A 102 -6.75 -5.44 -14.24
N CYS A 103 -6.41 -6.13 -13.15
CA CYS A 103 -5.03 -6.49 -12.80
C CYS A 103 -4.42 -7.56 -13.74
N GLY A 104 -5.15 -8.05 -14.75
CA GLY A 104 -4.73 -9.17 -15.62
C GLY A 104 -3.50 -8.89 -16.50
N ASN A 105 -3.22 -7.61 -16.77
CA ASN A 105 -2.08 -7.19 -17.60
C ASN A 105 -0.75 -7.12 -16.82
N ILE A 106 -0.76 -7.42 -15.52
CA ILE A 106 0.44 -7.47 -14.69
C ILE A 106 1.10 -8.84 -14.87
N SER A 107 2.33 -8.84 -15.38
CA SER A 107 3.11 -10.06 -15.65
C SER A 107 3.65 -10.66 -14.37
N ASP A 108 4.17 -9.84 -13.46
CA ASP A 108 4.63 -10.27 -12.14
C ASP A 108 3.48 -10.83 -11.30
N ASN A 109 3.64 -12.08 -10.84
CA ASN A 109 2.58 -12.80 -10.13
C ASN A 109 2.25 -12.17 -8.76
N ASP A 110 3.27 -11.68 -8.06
CA ASP A 110 3.14 -11.14 -6.71
C ASP A 110 2.49 -9.75 -6.77
N GLN A 111 2.91 -8.90 -7.71
CA GLN A 111 2.26 -7.62 -8.01
C GLN A 111 0.82 -7.80 -8.49
N ARG A 112 0.56 -8.81 -9.33
CA ARG A 112 -0.81 -9.11 -9.80
C ARG A 112 -1.71 -9.53 -8.64
N ALA A 113 -1.22 -10.40 -7.77
CA ALA A 113 -1.95 -10.84 -6.58
C ALA A 113 -2.19 -9.66 -5.62
N TYR A 114 -1.19 -8.81 -5.40
CA TYR A 114 -1.30 -7.58 -4.61
C TYR A 114 -2.35 -6.61 -5.19
N CYS A 115 -2.32 -6.36 -6.49
CA CYS A 115 -3.31 -5.53 -7.18
C CYS A 115 -4.73 -6.11 -7.02
N ASN A 116 -4.91 -7.41 -7.26
CA ASN A 116 -6.21 -8.06 -7.09
C ASN A 116 -6.71 -8.02 -5.64
N ALA A 117 -5.82 -8.11 -4.66
CA ALA A 117 -6.18 -7.99 -3.27
C ALA A 117 -6.68 -6.58 -2.93
N LYS A 118 -6.02 -5.54 -3.45
CA LYS A 118 -6.42 -4.13 -3.26
C LYS A 118 -7.69 -3.73 -4.00
N VAL A 119 -7.83 -4.14 -5.26
CA VAL A 119 -8.92 -3.70 -6.14
C VAL A 119 -10.16 -4.60 -6.01
N ASN A 120 -9.95 -5.92 -5.93
CA ASN A 120 -11.01 -6.93 -5.96
C ASN A 120 -11.24 -7.61 -4.61
N GLY A 121 -10.53 -7.20 -3.55
CA GLY A 121 -10.65 -7.81 -2.21
C GLY A 121 -10.12 -9.24 -2.09
N GLN A 122 -9.39 -9.75 -3.09
CA GLN A 122 -8.84 -11.11 -3.09
C GLN A 122 -7.85 -11.36 -1.95
N SER A 123 -7.58 -12.63 -1.63
CA SER A 123 -6.62 -13.01 -0.59
C SER A 123 -5.18 -12.66 -0.98
N CYS A 124 -4.36 -12.23 -0.01
CA CYS A 124 -2.94 -11.98 -0.22
C CYS A 124 -2.09 -13.27 -0.20
N ASN A 125 -2.67 -14.44 0.11
CA ASN A 125 -1.96 -15.73 0.23
C ASN A 125 -1.22 -16.16 -1.04
N ASN A 126 -1.61 -15.65 -2.21
CA ASN A 126 -0.96 -15.94 -3.48
C ASN A 126 0.33 -15.15 -3.72
N ILE A 127 0.68 -14.21 -2.84
CA ILE A 127 1.90 -13.41 -2.92
C ILE A 127 3.06 -14.20 -2.30
N ARG A 128 4.09 -14.53 -3.08
CA ARG A 128 5.25 -15.31 -2.62
C ARG A 128 6.22 -14.45 -1.82
N ASP A 129 6.44 -13.20 -2.20
CA ASP A 129 7.21 -12.25 -1.40
C ASP A 129 6.56 -12.01 -0.04
N ASN A 130 7.28 -12.35 1.04
CA ASN A 130 6.72 -12.27 2.39
C ASN A 130 6.45 -10.82 2.81
N ASN A 131 7.26 -9.86 2.38
CA ASN A 131 7.08 -8.48 2.77
C ASN A 131 5.87 -7.86 2.08
N LEU A 132 5.71 -8.11 0.77
CA LEU A 132 4.55 -7.67 0.01
C LEU A 132 3.27 -8.36 0.49
N ARG A 133 3.33 -9.65 0.87
CA ARG A 133 2.19 -10.34 1.48
C ARG A 133 1.77 -9.70 2.80
N ASN A 134 2.74 -9.42 3.68
CA ASN A 134 2.48 -8.81 4.98
C ASN A 134 1.96 -7.37 4.83
N GLU A 135 2.48 -6.61 3.87
CA GLU A 135 1.97 -5.29 3.51
C GLU A 135 0.52 -5.37 3.02
N CYS A 136 0.23 -6.31 2.12
CA CYS A 136 -1.11 -6.55 1.59
C CYS A 136 -2.12 -6.83 2.71
N GLU A 137 -1.81 -7.79 3.57
CA GLU A 137 -2.70 -8.16 4.67
C GLU A 137 -2.95 -6.97 5.61
N ALA A 138 -1.92 -6.19 5.93
CA ALA A 138 -2.04 -5.00 6.77
C ALA A 138 -2.89 -3.87 6.15
N MET A 139 -2.86 -3.72 4.82
CA MET A 139 -3.56 -2.65 4.11
C MET A 139 -5.03 -2.95 3.78
N LYS A 140 -5.50 -4.19 3.91
CA LYS A 140 -6.91 -4.58 3.63
C LYS A 140 -7.92 -4.20 4.73
N ARG A 141 -7.54 -3.32 5.67
CA ARG A 141 -8.39 -2.90 6.79
C ARG A 141 -9.52 -1.97 6.39
#